data_AF-A0A9Q6A4Y9-F1
#
_entry.id   AF-A0A9Q6A4Y9-F1
#
_cell.length_a   1.000
_cell.length_b   1.000
_cell.length_c   1.000
_cell.angle_alpha   90.00
_cell.angle_beta   90.00
_cell.angle_gamma   90.00
#
_symmetry.space_group_name_H-M   'P 1'
#
loop_
_entity.id
_entity.type
_entity.pdbx_description
1 polymer ?
#
loop_
_entity_poly.entity_id
_entity_poly.type
_entity_poly.pdbx_seq_one_letter_code
_entity_poly.pdbx_strand_id
1 'polypeptide(L)'
;MAQKELFNFTKITPKLFTELRVADKTVLQSFNFDEKNHQIYTTQVATGMGGGSPQSFRITRLSFEGLQLDSMLLKHGGHGTNIGIENRNGTIYIWSLYDRPNETDKSDLVCFPYKAGATLDENSKELQRFSNLPLNHRVTPSLDMKNRQLALRQYDTVKNKQWVTVFNLDDAIANKNNPLYTINIPEELHYLQGFFLDDGYLYWYTGDTNSKTYPNLITVFDTSGKILLQKEITVGSDLSYRYENNFREPEGICMYTNPETGAKSLMVGITSGKEGSRISRIYAYHSYENFMNHVPIIRTPLLKTVGHQEKSPERFQPFIQTFILEYNAQNKKWVVPASGYLPSYTSNLVQNITINTGGNLQVNLNERYISLLHQAIEGDFRLKQKDIRMGSWYFAGGEKSNVLEIGFIKGNTKIRPDDAAIPNGSRMSVFMFVADKIEV
;
A
#
# COMPACT_ATOMS: atom_id res chain seq x y z
N MET A 1 11.94 -17.41 22.66
CA MET A 1 12.03 -16.08 22.03
C MET A 1 12.37 -16.32 20.57
N ALA A 2 11.56 -15.81 19.63
CA ALA A 2 11.95 -15.81 18.23
C ALA A 2 13.25 -15.01 18.08
N GLN A 3 14.15 -15.45 17.19
CA GLN A 3 15.39 -14.75 16.94
C GLN A 3 15.07 -13.40 16.30
N LYS A 4 15.54 -12.29 16.89
CA LYS A 4 15.42 -10.96 16.29
C LYS A 4 16.07 -10.97 14.91
N GLU A 5 15.35 -10.53 13.89
CA GLU A 5 15.85 -10.50 12.52
C GLU A 5 15.84 -9.08 11.97
N LEU A 6 17.05 -8.54 11.75
CA LEU A 6 17.25 -7.27 11.08
C LEU A 6 16.80 -7.37 9.62
N PHE A 7 15.78 -6.61 9.24
CA PHE A 7 15.38 -6.51 7.83
C PHE A 7 16.40 -5.65 7.06
N ASN A 8 17.32 -6.30 6.35
CA ASN A 8 18.35 -5.63 5.57
C ASN A 8 17.86 -5.21 4.18
N PHE A 9 17.33 -4.00 4.09
CA PHE A 9 16.83 -3.40 2.85
C PHE A 9 17.92 -2.83 1.91
N THR A 10 19.20 -2.83 2.32
CA THR A 10 20.25 -2.09 1.62
C THR A 10 20.51 -2.59 0.20
N LYS A 11 20.26 -3.88 -0.05
CA LYS A 11 20.43 -4.53 -1.37
C LYS A 11 19.12 -4.70 -2.13
N ILE A 12 18.00 -4.26 -1.57
CA ILE A 12 16.68 -4.42 -2.19
C ILE A 12 16.42 -3.22 -3.11
N THR A 13 15.90 -3.50 -4.30
CA THR A 13 15.44 -2.47 -5.25
C THR A 13 14.03 -2.04 -4.85
N PRO A 14 13.81 -0.75 -4.53
CA PRO A 14 12.49 -0.30 -4.11
C PRO A 14 11.51 -0.28 -5.28
N LYS A 15 10.23 -0.44 -4.95
CA LYS A 15 9.11 -0.40 -5.90
C LYS A 15 8.06 0.58 -5.40
N LEU A 16 7.47 1.36 -6.29
CA LEU A 16 6.21 2.06 -5.96
C LEU A 16 5.22 1.01 -5.46
N PHE A 17 4.69 1.24 -4.27
CA PHE A 17 3.67 0.43 -3.65
C PHE A 17 2.29 0.99 -4.00
N THR A 18 2.03 2.24 -3.62
CA THR A 18 0.84 2.97 -4.07
C THR A 18 1.01 4.50 -4.03
N GLU A 19 0.15 5.20 -4.75
CA GLU A 19 -0.11 6.63 -4.59
C GLU A 19 -1.29 6.83 -3.63
N LEU A 20 -1.19 7.82 -2.73
CA LEU A 20 -2.12 8.05 -1.64
C LEU A 20 -3.09 9.18 -1.98
N ARG A 21 -4.39 8.88 -2.04
CA ARG A 21 -5.47 9.87 -2.13
C ARG A 21 -5.78 10.36 -0.72
N VAL A 22 -4.99 11.30 -0.24
CA VAL A 22 -5.09 11.83 1.12
C VAL A 22 -6.06 13.02 1.20
N ALA A 23 -6.61 13.28 2.39
CA ALA A 23 -7.72 14.23 2.54
C ALA A 23 -7.31 15.71 2.52
N ASP A 24 -6.04 16.03 2.80
CA ASP A 24 -5.50 17.38 2.73
C ASP A 24 -4.54 17.55 1.54
N LYS A 25 -4.28 18.80 1.14
CA LYS A 25 -3.45 19.15 -0.03
C LYS A 25 -1.98 19.42 0.32
N THR A 26 -1.63 19.33 1.60
CA THR A 26 -0.28 19.55 2.11
C THR A 26 0.60 18.33 1.85
N VAL A 27 1.88 18.45 2.21
CA VAL A 27 2.76 17.29 2.27
C VAL A 27 2.21 16.22 3.23
N LEU A 28 2.50 14.95 2.93
CA LEU A 28 2.36 13.85 3.89
C LEU A 28 3.22 14.15 5.12
N GLN A 29 2.98 13.52 6.25
CA GLN A 29 3.83 13.65 7.44
C GLN A 29 4.25 12.27 7.96
N SER A 30 3.30 11.35 8.04
CA SER A 30 3.58 9.96 8.35
C SER A 30 2.51 9.04 7.78
N PHE A 31 2.78 7.74 7.83
CA PHE A 31 1.80 6.71 7.54
C PHE A 31 2.13 5.44 8.32
N ASN A 32 1.10 4.68 8.69
CA ASN A 32 1.21 3.40 9.36
C ASN A 32 0.13 2.45 8.83
N PHE A 33 0.37 1.14 8.97
CA PHE A 33 -0.54 0.11 8.49
C PHE A 33 -1.35 -0.49 9.64
N ASP A 34 -2.63 -0.73 9.38
CA ASP A 34 -3.38 -1.76 10.07
C ASP A 34 -3.31 -3.04 9.22
N GLU A 35 -2.29 -3.85 9.50
CA GLU A 35 -1.93 -5.03 8.71
C GLU A 35 -3.10 -6.02 8.58
N LYS A 36 -3.92 -6.16 9.63
CA LYS A 36 -5.03 -7.13 9.66
C LYS A 36 -6.21 -6.74 8.78
N ASN A 37 -6.52 -5.45 8.68
CA ASN A 37 -7.64 -4.96 7.89
C ASN A 37 -7.21 -4.40 6.53
N HIS A 38 -5.92 -4.50 6.19
CA HIS A 38 -5.34 -3.96 4.96
C HIS A 38 -5.65 -2.47 4.75
N GLN A 39 -5.46 -1.67 5.79
CA GLN A 39 -5.70 -0.22 5.76
C GLN A 39 -4.43 0.56 6.04
N ILE A 40 -4.35 1.77 5.48
CA ILE A 40 -3.26 2.72 5.71
C ILE A 40 -3.85 3.93 6.44
N TYR A 41 -3.19 4.36 7.51
CA TYR A 41 -3.52 5.58 8.23
C TYR A 41 -2.40 6.58 8.03
N THR A 42 -2.71 7.71 7.41
CA THR A 42 -1.75 8.77 7.11
C THR A 42 -2.00 10.00 7.95
N THR A 43 -0.98 10.84 8.14
CA THR A 43 -1.13 12.17 8.72
C THR A 43 -0.71 13.26 7.74
N GLN A 44 -1.41 14.39 7.82
CA GLN A 44 -1.07 15.64 7.13
C GLN A 44 -1.38 16.82 8.03
N VAL A 45 -0.62 17.91 7.95
CA VAL A 45 -1.03 19.19 8.55
C VAL A 45 -2.37 19.61 7.94
N ALA A 46 -3.36 19.87 8.79
CA ALA A 46 -4.71 20.15 8.32
C ALA A 46 -4.81 21.54 7.68
N THR A 47 -5.42 21.62 6.50
CA THR A 47 -5.71 22.91 5.84
C THR A 47 -6.99 23.55 6.36
N GLY A 48 -7.15 24.87 6.16
CA GLY A 48 -8.38 25.58 6.52
C GLY A 48 -8.60 25.85 8.01
N MET A 49 -7.56 25.66 8.84
CA MET A 49 -7.63 25.78 10.30
C MET A 49 -7.23 27.17 10.84
N GLY A 50 -6.86 28.12 9.96
CA GLY A 50 -6.19 29.36 10.35
C GLY A 50 -4.72 29.11 10.69
N GLY A 51 -3.81 30.00 10.30
CA GLY A 51 -2.34 29.81 10.43
C GLY A 51 -1.78 29.88 11.86
N GLY A 52 -2.56 29.45 12.86
CA GLY A 52 -2.20 29.51 14.26
C GLY A 52 -1.31 28.35 14.72
N SER A 53 -0.56 28.61 15.79
CA SER A 53 0.08 27.59 16.62
C SER A 53 -0.78 27.38 17.88
N PRO A 54 -1.03 26.14 18.32
CA PRO A 54 -0.55 24.89 17.74
C PRO A 54 -1.27 24.51 16.44
N GLN A 55 -0.53 23.85 15.54
CA GLN A 55 -1.08 23.30 14.30
C GLN A 55 -2.11 22.20 14.61
N SER A 56 -2.93 21.89 13.61
CA SER A 56 -3.83 20.73 13.62
C SER A 56 -3.37 19.75 12.57
N PHE A 57 -3.66 18.46 12.75
CA PHE A 57 -3.39 17.46 11.72
C PHE A 57 -4.63 16.62 11.44
N ARG A 58 -4.71 16.16 10.19
CA ARG A 58 -5.75 15.26 9.71
C ARG A 58 -5.18 13.87 9.55
N ILE A 59 -5.90 12.89 10.05
CA ILE A 59 -5.64 11.47 9.83
C ILE A 59 -6.52 11.01 8.69
N THR A 60 -5.93 10.50 7.61
CA THR A 60 -6.71 9.90 6.52
C THR A 60 -6.61 8.39 6.60
N ARG A 61 -7.76 7.72 6.55
CA ARG A 61 -7.82 6.26 6.42
C ARG A 61 -7.97 5.91 4.95
N LEU A 62 -7.09 5.05 4.47
CA LEU A 62 -7.01 4.62 3.08
C LEU A 62 -7.15 3.10 2.98
N SER A 63 -7.62 2.63 1.83
CA SER A 63 -7.39 1.25 1.40
C SER A 63 -5.89 0.98 1.18
N PHE A 64 -5.54 -0.28 1.02
CA PHE A 64 -4.16 -0.68 0.73
C PHE A 64 -3.64 -0.16 -0.62
N GLU A 65 -4.56 0.05 -1.58
CA GLU A 65 -4.31 0.68 -2.87
C GLU A 65 -4.25 2.21 -2.78
N GLY A 66 -4.33 2.80 -1.59
CA GLY A 66 -4.20 4.24 -1.39
C GLY A 66 -5.47 5.04 -1.70
N LEU A 67 -6.63 4.39 -1.85
CA LEU A 67 -7.91 5.07 -2.03
C LEU A 67 -8.41 5.64 -0.70
N GLN A 68 -8.87 6.89 -0.71
CA GLN A 68 -9.45 7.51 0.47
C GLN A 68 -10.75 6.81 0.88
N LEU A 69 -10.83 6.40 2.14
CA LEU A 69 -12.07 5.90 2.74
C LEU A 69 -12.74 7.04 3.52
N ASP A 70 -12.02 7.64 4.45
CA ASP A 70 -12.50 8.74 5.29
C ASP A 70 -11.33 9.46 5.98
N SER A 71 -11.66 10.46 6.81
CA SER A 71 -10.66 11.19 7.60
C SER A 71 -11.19 11.59 8.97
N MET A 72 -10.26 11.89 9.88
CA MET A 72 -10.50 12.38 11.23
C MET A 72 -9.57 13.57 11.49
N LEU A 73 -10.06 14.60 12.17
CA LEU A 73 -9.29 15.81 12.49
C LEU A 73 -8.90 15.83 13.97
N LEU A 74 -7.62 16.08 14.27
CA LEU A 74 -7.17 16.44 15.61
C LEU A 74 -6.80 17.93 15.63
N LYS A 75 -7.71 18.75 16.14
CA LYS A 75 -7.50 20.19 16.30
C LYS A 75 -6.44 20.43 17.36
N HIS A 76 -5.51 21.34 17.08
CA HIS A 76 -4.42 21.71 17.98
C HIS A 76 -3.53 20.52 18.40
N GLY A 77 -3.62 19.39 17.69
CA GLY A 77 -2.83 18.19 17.94
C GLY A 77 -1.36 18.30 17.54
N GLY A 78 -0.96 19.42 16.94
CA GLY A 78 0.40 19.67 16.44
C GLY A 78 0.59 19.28 14.98
N HIS A 79 1.84 18.97 14.62
CA HIS A 79 2.26 18.73 13.23
C HIS A 79 1.82 17.37 12.66
N GLY A 80 1.59 16.37 13.52
CA GLY A 80 1.30 14.99 13.08
C GLY A 80 2.53 14.24 12.54
N THR A 81 3.73 14.54 13.04
CA THR A 81 5.03 14.01 12.55
C THR A 81 5.12 12.48 12.52
N ASN A 82 4.52 11.79 13.49
CA ASN A 82 4.38 10.33 13.47
C ASN A 82 3.22 9.93 14.38
N ILE A 83 2.61 8.79 14.08
CA ILE A 83 1.57 8.16 14.90
C ILE A 83 1.88 6.69 15.13
N GLY A 84 1.29 6.13 16.17
CA GLY A 84 1.22 4.69 16.41
C GLY A 84 -0.19 4.17 16.19
N ILE A 85 -0.34 3.02 15.54
CA ILE A 85 -1.63 2.36 15.33
C ILE A 85 -1.72 1.14 16.23
N GLU A 86 -2.75 1.11 17.08
CA GLU A 86 -3.06 -0.04 17.94
C GLU A 86 -4.44 -0.59 17.57
N ASN A 87 -4.47 -1.80 17.02
CA ASN A 87 -5.72 -2.50 16.73
C ASN A 87 -6.17 -3.32 17.95
N ARG A 88 -7.18 -2.81 18.67
CA ARG A 88 -7.82 -3.48 19.81
C ARG A 88 -9.09 -4.16 19.35
N ASN A 89 -8.98 -5.41 18.90
CA ASN A 89 -10.10 -6.26 18.45
C ASN A 89 -10.99 -5.58 17.38
N GLY A 90 -10.38 -4.99 16.35
CA GLY A 90 -11.07 -4.31 15.25
C GLY A 90 -11.32 -2.82 15.48
N THR A 91 -11.15 -2.32 16.71
CA THR A 91 -11.16 -0.87 16.96
C THR A 91 -9.75 -0.33 16.88
N ILE A 92 -9.54 0.65 16.01
CA ILE A 92 -8.24 1.31 15.85
C ILE A 92 -8.09 2.44 16.86
N TYR A 93 -7.02 2.39 17.63
CA TYR A 93 -6.57 3.45 18.52
C TYR A 93 -5.32 4.10 17.94
N ILE A 94 -5.30 5.43 17.96
CA ILE A 94 -4.18 6.24 17.50
C ILE A 94 -3.42 6.72 18.71
N TRP A 95 -2.12 6.44 18.73
CA TRP A 95 -1.16 7.05 19.64
C TRP A 95 -0.50 8.21 18.93
N SER A 96 -0.55 9.40 19.51
CA SER A 96 0.00 10.61 18.92
C SER A 96 0.57 11.54 19.99
N LEU A 97 1.35 12.51 19.53
CA LEU A 97 1.56 13.73 20.31
C LEU A 97 0.28 14.60 20.31
N TYR A 98 0.14 15.41 21.35
CA TYR A 98 -0.78 16.54 21.39
C TYR A 98 -0.03 17.76 21.92
N ASP A 99 0.17 18.78 21.09
CA ASP A 99 0.91 19.98 21.49
C ASP A 99 0.17 20.72 22.61
N ARG A 100 0.91 21.18 23.62
CA ARG A 100 0.33 22.00 24.68
C ARG A 100 0.36 23.47 24.27
N PRO A 101 -0.80 24.11 24.04
CA PRO A 101 -0.83 25.53 23.72
C PRO A 101 -0.15 26.32 24.85
N ASN A 102 0.76 27.24 24.51
CA ASN A 102 1.50 28.12 25.42
C ASN A 102 2.68 27.50 26.21
N GLU A 103 3.02 26.23 26.00
CA GLU A 103 4.27 25.66 26.53
C GLU A 103 5.23 25.34 25.37
N THR A 104 6.33 26.10 25.27
CA THR A 104 7.39 25.83 24.29
C THR A 104 7.99 24.45 24.56
N ASP A 105 8.16 23.67 23.49
CA ASP A 105 8.83 22.36 23.52
C ASP A 105 8.20 21.29 24.41
N LYS A 106 6.89 21.39 24.64
CA LYS A 106 6.15 20.37 25.39
C LYS A 106 4.91 19.91 24.67
N SER A 107 4.68 18.61 24.76
CA SER A 107 3.53 17.93 24.21
C SER A 107 3.14 16.78 25.13
N ASP A 108 1.86 16.44 25.15
CA ASP A 108 1.42 15.20 25.77
C ASP A 108 1.56 14.03 24.81
N LEU A 109 1.71 12.83 25.38
CA LEU A 109 1.35 11.60 24.69
C LEU A 109 -0.15 11.36 24.89
N VAL A 110 -0.88 11.18 23.78
CA VAL A 110 -2.31 10.87 23.78
C VAL A 110 -2.61 9.55 23.07
N CYS A 111 -3.66 8.86 23.51
CA CYS A 111 -4.26 7.71 22.82
C CYS A 111 -5.77 7.94 22.68
N PHE A 112 -6.32 7.70 21.50
CA PHE A 112 -7.75 7.89 21.23
C PHE A 112 -8.26 6.94 20.13
N PRO A 113 -9.54 6.53 20.15
CA PRO A 113 -10.11 5.71 19.09
C PRO A 113 -10.26 6.53 17.80
N TYR A 114 -9.91 5.94 16.66
CA TYR A 114 -10.20 6.49 15.35
C TYR A 114 -11.71 6.43 15.09
N LYS A 115 -12.29 7.55 14.64
CA LYS A 115 -13.70 7.66 14.25
C LYS A 115 -13.79 8.46 12.95
N ALA A 116 -14.35 7.84 11.90
CA ALA A 116 -14.55 8.47 10.61
C ALA A 116 -15.36 9.78 10.75
N GLY A 117 -14.88 10.86 10.14
CA GLY A 117 -15.50 12.19 10.16
C GLY A 117 -15.39 12.93 11.49
N ALA A 118 -14.81 12.32 12.53
CA ALA A 118 -14.74 12.95 13.84
C ALA A 118 -13.72 14.10 13.87
N THR A 119 -13.98 15.03 14.78
CA THR A 119 -13.05 16.09 15.17
C THR A 119 -12.82 15.98 16.66
N LEU A 120 -11.58 15.83 17.08
CA LEU A 120 -11.19 15.93 18.49
C LEU A 120 -10.39 17.22 18.72
N ASP A 121 -10.48 17.73 19.94
CA ASP A 121 -9.77 18.88 20.47
C ASP A 121 -9.34 18.61 21.92
N GLU A 122 -8.77 19.60 22.60
CA GLU A 122 -8.17 19.45 23.93
C GLU A 122 -9.18 18.99 25.00
N ASN A 123 -10.47 19.29 24.80
CA ASN A 123 -11.56 19.01 25.74
C ASN A 123 -12.27 17.69 25.44
N SER A 124 -11.87 16.99 24.38
CA SER A 124 -12.47 15.73 23.97
C SER A 124 -12.16 14.63 24.98
N LYS A 125 -13.22 14.04 25.56
CA LYS A 125 -13.11 13.03 26.64
C LYS A 125 -12.47 11.73 26.18
N GLU A 126 -12.43 11.48 24.88
CA GLU A 126 -11.77 10.34 24.26
C GLU A 126 -10.23 10.41 24.29
N LEU A 127 -9.63 11.59 24.55
CA LEU A 127 -8.18 11.74 24.64
C LEU A 127 -7.66 11.22 25.98
N GLN A 128 -7.14 9.99 25.99
CA GLN A 128 -6.39 9.46 27.12
C GLN A 128 -4.98 10.06 27.14
N ARG A 129 -4.52 10.60 28.27
CA ARG A 129 -3.18 11.20 28.47
C ARG A 129 -2.32 10.35 29.42
N PHE A 130 -1.02 10.30 29.17
CA PHE A 130 -0.05 9.44 29.91
C PHE A 130 1.01 10.27 30.65
N SER A 131 0.60 10.92 31.74
CA SER A 131 1.41 11.94 32.44
C SER A 131 2.68 11.43 33.11
N ASN A 132 2.82 10.13 33.38
CA ASN A 132 3.98 9.59 34.10
C ASN A 132 5.14 9.25 33.17
N LEU A 133 4.93 9.26 31.86
CA LEU A 133 5.98 9.04 30.87
C LEU A 133 6.89 10.28 30.76
N PRO A 134 8.10 10.17 30.17
CA PRO A 134 9.04 11.28 30.16
C PRO A 134 8.68 12.33 29.09
N LEU A 135 7.75 13.21 29.44
CA LEU A 135 7.13 14.24 28.59
C LEU A 135 7.70 15.66 28.79
N ASN A 136 8.92 15.78 29.33
CA ASN A 136 9.57 17.08 29.57
C ASN A 136 10.02 17.81 28.29
N HIS A 137 9.88 17.16 27.14
CA HIS A 137 10.28 17.62 25.82
C HIS A 137 9.16 17.31 24.83
N ARG A 138 9.26 17.84 23.60
CA ARG A 138 8.35 17.45 22.53
C ARG A 138 8.53 15.95 22.28
N VAL A 139 7.43 15.22 22.31
CA VAL A 139 7.42 13.78 22.12
C VAL A 139 6.75 13.38 20.81
N THR A 140 7.13 12.23 20.28
CA THR A 140 6.47 11.64 19.10
C THR A 140 6.51 10.12 19.26
N PRO A 141 5.38 9.40 19.15
CA PRO A 141 5.35 7.96 19.34
C PRO A 141 5.53 7.18 18.02
N SER A 142 5.92 5.92 18.16
CA SER A 142 5.81 4.85 17.17
C SER A 142 5.54 3.53 17.90
N LEU A 143 4.80 2.61 17.29
CA LEU A 143 4.43 1.33 17.91
C LEU A 143 4.97 0.14 17.12
N ASP A 144 5.63 -0.78 17.83
CA ASP A 144 5.85 -2.15 17.38
C ASP A 144 4.77 -3.02 18.02
N MET A 145 3.69 -3.26 17.28
CA MET A 145 2.55 -4.01 17.80
C MET A 145 2.84 -5.51 17.97
N LYS A 146 3.81 -6.07 17.25
CA LYS A 146 4.16 -7.49 17.38
C LYS A 146 4.87 -7.78 18.69
N ASN A 147 5.79 -6.87 19.07
CA ASN A 147 6.54 -6.99 20.32
C ASN A 147 5.87 -6.24 21.48
N ARG A 148 4.73 -5.58 21.25
CA ARG A 148 4.03 -4.71 22.20
C ARG A 148 4.99 -3.68 22.80
N GLN A 149 5.64 -2.89 21.95
CA GLN A 149 6.57 -1.84 22.38
C GLN A 149 6.13 -0.47 21.90
N LEU A 150 6.33 0.52 22.77
CA LEU A 150 6.19 1.95 22.47
C LEU A 150 7.58 2.55 22.33
N ALA A 151 7.93 3.04 21.14
CA ALA A 151 9.08 3.90 20.92
C ALA A 151 8.64 5.36 21.05
N LEU A 152 9.17 6.06 22.05
CA LEU A 152 8.87 7.47 22.30
C LEU A 152 10.10 8.30 21.97
N ARG A 153 10.07 9.00 20.83
CA ARG A 153 11.06 10.05 20.52
C ARG A 153 10.84 11.20 21.48
N GLN A 154 11.92 11.73 22.02
CA GLN A 154 11.97 12.96 22.79
C GLN A 154 12.93 13.93 22.10
N TYR A 155 12.51 15.19 21.93
CA TYR A 155 13.27 16.21 21.22
C TYR A 155 13.42 17.48 22.06
N ASP A 156 14.65 17.73 22.51
CA ASP A 156 15.08 19.02 23.05
C ASP A 156 15.44 19.94 21.88
N THR A 157 14.48 20.76 21.46
CA THR A 157 14.63 21.71 20.34
C THR A 157 15.64 22.82 20.66
N VAL A 158 15.79 23.18 21.95
CA VAL A 158 16.71 24.24 22.40
C VAL A 158 18.16 23.81 22.21
N LYS A 159 18.48 22.55 22.55
CA LYS A 159 19.83 21.99 22.38
C LYS A 159 20.01 21.20 21.07
N ASN A 160 18.95 21.10 20.27
CA ASN A 160 18.87 20.25 19.09
C ASN A 160 19.24 18.77 19.35
N LYS A 161 18.84 18.21 20.50
CA LYS A 161 19.17 16.83 20.89
C LYS A 161 17.95 15.93 20.89
N GLN A 162 18.11 14.72 20.36
CA GLN A 162 17.01 13.78 20.19
C GLN A 162 17.43 12.37 20.64
N TRP A 163 16.50 11.66 21.24
CA TRP A 163 16.67 10.26 21.62
C TRP A 163 15.32 9.55 21.58
N VAL A 164 15.35 8.23 21.53
CA VAL A 164 14.16 7.37 21.56
C VAL A 164 14.23 6.50 22.79
N THR A 165 13.27 6.66 23.69
CA THR A 165 13.10 5.75 24.83
C THR A 165 12.04 4.73 24.49
N VAL A 166 12.38 3.45 24.66
CA VAL A 166 11.47 2.33 24.35
C VAL A 166 10.87 1.78 25.64
N PHE A 167 9.56 1.56 25.63
CA PHE A 167 8.80 1.00 26.75
C PHE A 167 8.08 -0.28 26.31
N ASN A 168 7.76 -1.14 27.27
CA ASN A 168 6.68 -2.10 27.07
C ASN A 168 5.35 -1.33 26.94
N LEU A 169 4.56 -1.65 25.91
CA LEU A 169 3.31 -0.94 25.62
C LEU A 169 2.26 -1.14 26.73
N ASP A 170 2.22 -2.30 27.38
CA ASP A 170 1.27 -2.56 28.48
C ASP A 170 1.62 -1.73 29.72
N ASP A 171 2.92 -1.56 30.02
CA ASP A 171 3.36 -0.65 31.09
C ASP A 171 3.03 0.81 30.75
N ALA A 172 3.23 1.23 29.49
CA ALA A 172 2.85 2.57 29.05
C ALA A 172 1.33 2.80 29.13
N ILE A 173 0.51 1.82 28.74
CA ILE A 173 -0.96 1.85 28.89
C ILE A 173 -1.35 1.99 30.36
N ALA A 174 -0.66 1.27 31.25
CA ALA A 174 -0.82 1.38 32.70
C ALA A 174 -0.20 2.66 33.30
N ASN A 175 0.30 3.58 32.47
CA ASN A 175 0.96 4.83 32.85
C ASN A 175 2.14 4.61 33.83
N LYS A 176 2.94 3.56 33.59
CA LYS A 176 4.15 3.22 34.35
C LYS A 176 5.40 3.63 33.58
N ASN A 177 6.32 4.33 34.24
CA ASN A 177 7.58 4.77 33.66
C ASN A 177 8.68 3.71 33.86
N ASN A 178 8.60 2.64 33.07
CA ASN A 178 9.56 1.52 33.10
C ASN A 178 10.26 1.41 31.73
N PRO A 179 11.28 2.24 31.44
CA PRO A 179 11.97 2.18 30.16
C PRO A 179 12.74 0.86 30.01
N LEU A 180 12.68 0.27 28.82
CA LEU A 180 13.46 -0.92 28.46
C LEU A 180 14.88 -0.54 28.07
N TYR A 181 15.03 0.48 27.23
CA TYR A 181 16.31 1.03 26.78
C TYR A 181 16.10 2.40 26.10
N THR A 182 17.18 3.13 25.92
CA THR A 182 17.20 4.43 25.23
C THR A 182 18.26 4.41 24.12
N ILE A 183 17.89 4.91 22.94
CA ILE A 183 18.77 5.08 21.79
C ILE A 183 19.00 6.58 21.59
N ASN A 184 20.26 7.02 21.72
CA ASN A 184 20.64 8.40 21.43
C ASN A 184 20.81 8.57 19.92
N ILE A 185 20.23 9.64 19.36
CA ILE A 185 20.35 9.95 17.94
C ILE A 185 21.53 10.93 17.74
N PRO A 186 22.50 10.60 16.87
CA PRO A 186 23.55 11.53 16.50
C PRO A 186 23.02 12.86 15.95
N GLU A 187 23.70 13.96 16.26
CA GLU A 187 23.24 15.33 15.95
C GLU A 187 23.12 15.58 14.43
N GLU A 188 23.94 14.92 13.63
CA GLU A 188 23.90 15.00 12.17
C GLU A 188 22.62 14.39 11.55
N LEU A 189 21.86 13.59 12.33
CA LEU A 189 20.61 12.95 11.91
C LEU A 189 19.36 13.67 12.47
N HIS A 190 19.49 14.94 12.86
CA HIS A 190 18.41 15.71 13.50
C HIS A 190 17.22 16.02 12.58
N TYR A 191 17.42 16.08 11.26
CA TYR A 191 16.37 16.43 10.29
C TYR A 191 15.45 15.24 10.00
N LEU A 192 14.68 14.86 11.02
CA LEU A 192 13.79 13.70 11.04
C LEU A 192 12.59 13.88 10.12
N GLN A 193 12.27 12.82 9.38
CA GLN A 193 11.12 12.71 8.50
C GLN A 193 10.28 11.45 8.77
N GLY A 194 10.73 10.59 9.68
CA GLY A 194 9.97 9.45 10.17
C GLY A 194 10.85 8.47 10.92
N PHE A 195 10.24 7.68 11.80
CA PHE A 195 10.94 6.57 12.44
C PHE A 195 10.00 5.42 12.75
N PHE A 196 10.54 4.21 12.82
CA PHE A 196 9.79 3.00 13.16
C PHE A 196 10.66 2.01 13.93
N LEU A 197 10.07 1.32 14.90
CA LEU A 197 10.73 0.26 15.66
C LEU A 197 10.21 -1.10 15.15
N ASP A 198 11.12 -2.02 14.81
CA ASP A 198 10.76 -3.40 14.46
C ASP A 198 11.80 -4.35 15.07
N ASP A 199 11.35 -5.26 15.93
CA ASP A 199 12.19 -6.29 16.60
C ASP A 199 13.39 -5.71 17.38
N GLY A 200 13.26 -4.49 17.90
CA GLY A 200 14.31 -3.80 18.63
C GLY A 200 15.35 -3.11 17.75
N TYR A 201 15.13 -3.03 16.44
CA TYR A 201 15.89 -2.19 15.52
C TYR A 201 15.12 -0.91 15.24
N LEU A 202 15.78 0.23 15.45
CA LEU A 202 15.20 1.55 15.19
C LEU A 202 15.58 2.00 13.77
N TYR A 203 14.58 2.11 12.90
CA TYR A 203 14.71 2.68 11.57
C TYR A 203 14.45 4.19 11.67
N TRP A 204 15.43 5.00 11.29
CA TRP A 204 15.40 6.45 11.39
C TRP A 204 15.55 7.06 10.00
N TYR A 205 14.55 7.81 9.55
CA TYR A 205 14.51 8.40 8.21
C TYR A 205 14.69 9.91 8.30
N THR A 206 15.72 10.44 7.62
CA THR A 206 16.02 11.87 7.53
C THR A 206 15.94 12.38 6.11
N GLY A 207 15.92 13.70 5.95
CA GLY A 207 16.19 14.38 4.67
C GLY A 207 15.37 15.65 4.49
N ASP A 208 15.87 16.63 3.75
CA ASP A 208 15.12 17.85 3.43
C ASP A 208 14.56 17.80 2.00
N THR A 209 13.77 18.82 1.65
CA THR A 209 13.26 18.97 0.29
C THR A 209 14.41 18.86 -0.73
N ASN A 210 14.25 17.94 -1.68
CA ASN A 210 15.18 17.62 -2.76
C ASN A 210 16.58 17.17 -2.29
N SER A 211 16.75 16.73 -1.04
CA SER A 211 18.06 16.44 -0.44
C SER A 211 19.04 17.63 -0.57
N LYS A 212 18.54 18.87 -0.46
CA LYS A 212 19.32 20.08 -0.69
C LYS A 212 20.46 20.25 0.33
N THR A 213 20.18 19.96 1.59
CA THR A 213 21.11 20.13 2.71
C THR A 213 21.29 18.82 3.45
N TYR A 214 20.21 18.08 3.64
CA TYR A 214 20.18 16.84 4.41
C TYR A 214 19.75 15.69 3.50
N PRO A 215 20.58 14.65 3.35
CA PRO A 215 20.25 13.55 2.45
C PRO A 215 19.02 12.80 2.94
N ASN A 216 18.22 12.34 1.97
CA ASN A 216 17.16 11.35 2.22
C ASN A 216 17.80 10.03 2.63
N LEU A 217 17.95 9.79 3.93
CA LEU A 217 18.82 8.76 4.47
C LEU A 217 18.07 7.93 5.51
N ILE A 218 18.06 6.61 5.33
CA ILE A 218 17.59 5.70 6.38
C ILE A 218 18.81 5.15 7.10
N THR A 219 18.84 5.36 8.43
CA THR A 219 19.84 4.79 9.34
C THR A 219 19.15 3.82 10.28
N VAL A 220 19.74 2.63 10.48
CA VAL A 220 19.20 1.61 11.39
C VAL A 220 20.12 1.45 12.59
N PHE A 221 19.55 1.58 13.78
CA PHE A 221 20.24 1.42 15.04
C PHE A 221 19.85 0.11 15.72
N ASP A 222 20.78 -0.50 16.45
CA ASP A 222 20.46 -1.50 17.46
C ASP A 222 20.05 -0.86 18.80
N THR A 223 19.70 -1.70 19.78
CA THR A 223 19.26 -1.25 21.11
C THR A 223 20.34 -0.53 21.91
N SER A 224 21.62 -0.63 21.53
CA SER A 224 22.72 0.11 22.15
C SER A 224 22.98 1.47 21.49
N GLY A 225 22.29 1.76 20.37
CA GLY A 225 22.52 2.96 19.56
C GLY A 225 23.65 2.82 18.55
N LYS A 226 24.16 1.61 18.31
CA LYS A 226 25.11 1.38 17.23
C LYS A 226 24.40 1.37 15.89
N ILE A 227 24.95 2.08 14.91
CA ILE A 227 24.50 2.05 13.52
C ILE A 227 24.86 0.68 12.90
N LEU A 228 23.85 -0.02 12.39
CA LEU A 228 23.99 -1.30 11.72
C LEU A 228 23.89 -1.20 10.19
N LEU A 229 22.99 -0.35 9.69
CA LEU A 229 22.75 -0.13 8.27
C LEU A 229 22.56 1.35 8.02
N GLN A 230 22.96 1.79 6.83
CA GLN A 230 22.67 3.13 6.34
C GLN A 230 22.52 3.09 4.82
N LYS A 231 21.50 3.74 4.28
CA LYS A 231 21.25 3.81 2.84
C LYS A 231 20.51 5.08 2.46
N GLU A 232 21.04 5.75 1.44
CA GLU A 232 20.35 6.86 0.78
C GLU A 232 19.15 6.35 -0.04
N ILE A 233 18.07 7.12 0.01
CA ILE A 233 16.79 6.82 -0.61
C ILE A 233 16.61 7.74 -1.82
N THR A 234 16.58 7.12 -3.00
CA THR A 234 16.54 7.84 -4.29
C THR A 234 15.20 7.71 -5.02
N VAL A 235 14.22 7.02 -4.45
CA VAL A 235 12.86 6.90 -5.04
C VAL A 235 12.14 8.25 -5.10
N GLY A 236 11.20 8.41 -6.04
CA GLY A 236 10.43 9.65 -6.21
C GLY A 236 11.05 10.65 -7.19
N SER A 237 12.06 10.23 -7.95
CA SER A 237 12.53 10.92 -9.15
C SER A 237 12.16 10.13 -10.40
N ASP A 238 12.10 10.80 -11.56
CA ASP A 238 12.04 10.13 -12.85
C ASP A 238 13.38 9.47 -13.21
N LEU A 239 13.43 8.79 -14.37
CA LEU A 239 14.64 8.12 -14.88
C LEU A 239 15.82 9.09 -15.14
N SER A 240 15.56 10.40 -15.16
CA SER A 240 16.55 11.46 -15.33
C SER A 240 16.82 12.22 -14.03
N TYR A 241 16.42 11.67 -12.88
CA TYR A 241 16.54 12.29 -11.56
C TYR A 241 15.78 13.62 -11.41
N ARG A 242 14.78 13.88 -12.25
CA ARG A 242 13.92 15.06 -12.13
C ARG A 242 12.77 14.75 -11.20
N TYR A 243 12.37 15.74 -10.43
CA TYR A 243 11.22 15.66 -9.54
C TYR A 243 10.00 16.31 -10.20
N GLU A 244 8.81 15.74 -9.96
CA GLU A 244 7.56 16.36 -10.42
C GLU A 244 7.45 17.77 -9.84
N ASN A 245 7.37 18.78 -10.71
CA ASN A 245 7.38 20.19 -10.33
C ASN A 245 8.59 20.59 -9.46
N ASN A 246 9.76 19.98 -9.69
CA ASN A 246 11.01 20.25 -8.96
C ASN A 246 10.89 20.11 -7.43
N PHE A 247 9.97 19.27 -6.97
CA PHE A 247 9.73 19.05 -5.54
C PHE A 247 9.66 17.56 -5.22
N ARG A 248 10.40 17.18 -4.19
CA ARG A 248 10.42 15.86 -3.59
C ARG A 248 10.80 15.99 -2.12
N GLU A 249 10.04 15.40 -1.23
CA GLU A 249 10.30 15.41 0.21
C GLU A 249 10.07 14.01 0.79
N PRO A 250 10.98 13.51 1.66
CA PRO A 250 10.74 12.28 2.41
C PRO A 250 9.67 12.47 3.49
N GLU A 251 8.72 11.56 3.61
CA GLU A 251 7.55 11.73 4.49
C GLU A 251 7.08 10.41 5.11
N GLY A 252 7.74 10.00 6.20
CA GLY A 252 7.39 8.82 6.96
C GLY A 252 8.08 7.53 6.52
N ILE A 253 8.15 6.59 7.46
CA ILE A 253 8.70 5.24 7.29
C ILE A 253 7.92 4.27 8.19
N CYS A 254 7.69 3.05 7.71
CA CYS A 254 7.01 2.01 8.48
C CYS A 254 7.52 0.64 8.05
N MET A 255 7.59 -0.32 8.97
CA MET A 255 7.70 -1.73 8.58
C MET A 255 6.30 -2.27 8.35
N TYR A 256 6.02 -2.80 7.16
CA TYR A 256 4.84 -3.61 6.92
C TYR A 256 5.22 -5.08 7.02
N THR A 257 4.36 -5.85 7.68
CA THR A 257 4.48 -7.29 7.83
C THR A 257 3.20 -7.93 7.38
N ASN A 258 3.33 -8.87 6.46
CA ASN A 258 2.20 -9.64 6.02
C ASN A 258 1.67 -10.46 7.23
N PRO A 259 0.40 -10.28 7.64
CA PRO A 259 -0.14 -10.97 8.81
C PRO A 259 -0.28 -12.48 8.59
N GLU A 260 -0.30 -12.95 7.34
CA GLU A 260 -0.44 -14.36 6.99
C GLU A 260 0.91 -15.08 6.93
N THR A 261 1.93 -14.43 6.35
CA THR A 261 3.22 -15.07 6.09
C THR A 261 4.35 -14.60 6.99
N GLY A 262 4.19 -13.46 7.66
CA GLY A 262 5.26 -12.80 8.42
C GLY A 262 6.30 -12.09 7.54
N ALA A 263 6.17 -12.16 6.21
CA ALA A 263 7.10 -11.51 5.29
C ALA A 263 7.08 -9.98 5.47
N LYS A 264 8.28 -9.37 5.44
CA LYS A 264 8.48 -7.95 5.74
C LYS A 264 8.65 -7.09 4.50
N SER A 265 8.33 -5.81 4.62
CA SER A 265 8.61 -4.77 3.63
C SER A 265 8.85 -3.45 4.32
N LEU A 266 10.00 -2.83 4.07
CA LEU A 266 10.26 -1.49 4.56
C LEU A 266 9.57 -0.49 3.63
N MET A 267 8.59 0.22 4.16
CA MET A 267 7.76 1.18 3.44
C MET A 267 8.29 2.59 3.69
N VAL A 268 8.42 3.38 2.63
CA VAL A 268 9.02 4.72 2.65
C VAL A 268 8.12 5.70 1.91
N GLY A 269 7.71 6.76 2.59
CA GLY A 269 6.85 7.79 2.02
C GLY A 269 7.65 8.88 1.33
N ILE A 270 7.15 9.34 0.19
CA ILE A 270 7.68 10.47 -0.57
C ILE A 270 6.51 11.34 -1.00
N THR A 271 6.61 12.65 -0.80
CA THR A 271 5.72 13.63 -1.44
C THR A 271 6.44 14.34 -2.59
N SER A 272 5.75 14.54 -3.72
CA SER A 272 6.22 15.29 -4.88
C SER A 272 5.15 16.27 -5.40
N GLY A 273 5.42 16.96 -6.51
CA GLY A 273 4.42 17.79 -7.19
C GLY A 273 4.31 19.21 -6.64
N LYS A 274 3.32 19.97 -7.12
CA LYS A 274 3.17 21.41 -6.82
C LYS A 274 2.52 21.64 -5.44
N GLU A 275 2.87 22.73 -4.76
CA GLU A 275 2.17 23.16 -3.56
C GLU A 275 0.66 23.31 -3.81
N GLY A 276 -0.17 22.86 -2.86
CA GLY A 276 -1.63 22.80 -3.01
C GLY A 276 -2.13 21.69 -3.95
N SER A 277 -1.23 20.91 -4.55
CA SER A 277 -1.52 19.73 -5.37
C SER A 277 -0.42 18.68 -5.20
N ARG A 278 0.01 18.50 -3.95
CA ARG A 278 1.05 17.55 -3.57
C ARG A 278 0.57 16.13 -3.83
N ILE A 279 1.49 15.29 -4.32
CA ILE A 279 1.24 13.89 -4.61
C ILE A 279 2.05 13.07 -3.62
N SER A 280 1.39 12.22 -2.85
CA SER A 280 2.03 11.40 -1.83
C SER A 280 2.07 9.94 -2.27
N ARG A 281 3.23 9.30 -2.14
CA ARG A 281 3.45 7.92 -2.59
C ARG A 281 4.20 7.12 -1.54
N ILE A 282 3.89 5.84 -1.44
CA ILE A 282 4.67 4.87 -0.67
C ILE A 282 5.49 4.05 -1.66
N TYR A 283 6.78 3.92 -1.37
CA TYR A 283 7.67 2.97 -2.01
C TYR A 283 8.03 1.87 -1.00
N ALA A 284 8.23 0.66 -1.50
CA ALA A 284 8.49 -0.51 -0.68
C ALA A 284 9.80 -1.19 -1.08
N TYR A 285 10.62 -1.50 -0.08
CA TYR A 285 11.69 -2.46 -0.17
C TYR A 285 11.14 -3.80 0.33
N HIS A 286 10.67 -4.63 -0.60
CA HIS A 286 10.04 -5.91 -0.28
C HIS A 286 11.07 -7.01 -0.01
N SER A 287 10.82 -7.85 1.00
CA SER A 287 11.33 -9.23 0.95
C SER A 287 10.85 -9.92 -0.33
N TYR A 288 11.55 -10.96 -0.76
CA TYR A 288 11.17 -11.70 -1.97
C TYR A 288 9.72 -12.20 -1.92
N GLU A 289 9.30 -12.74 -0.79
CA GLU A 289 7.94 -13.25 -0.61
C GLU A 289 6.88 -12.15 -0.69
N ASN A 290 7.06 -11.02 0.01
CA ASN A 290 6.11 -9.91 -0.11
C ASN A 290 6.10 -9.29 -1.51
N PHE A 291 7.23 -9.27 -2.21
CA PHE A 291 7.30 -8.81 -3.59
C PHE A 291 6.37 -9.64 -4.49
N MET A 292 6.34 -10.97 -4.30
CA MET A 292 5.46 -11.85 -5.06
C MET A 292 3.97 -11.62 -4.76
N ASN A 293 3.62 -11.17 -3.55
CA ASN A 293 2.25 -10.93 -3.12
C ASN A 293 1.70 -9.52 -3.45
N HIS A 294 2.56 -8.50 -3.57
CA HIS A 294 2.14 -7.08 -3.62
C HIS A 294 2.29 -6.39 -4.97
N VAL A 295 2.81 -7.06 -6.01
CA VAL A 295 3.03 -6.43 -7.31
C VAL A 295 1.93 -6.81 -8.31
N PRO A 296 0.93 -5.94 -8.56
CA PRO A 296 0.15 -6.02 -9.78
C PRO A 296 0.95 -5.45 -10.96
N ILE A 297 1.09 -6.24 -12.03
CA ILE A 297 1.85 -5.89 -13.23
C ILE A 297 0.99 -4.99 -14.15
N ILE A 298 1.19 -3.68 -14.00
CA ILE A 298 1.14 -2.53 -14.96
C ILE A 298 0.65 -1.27 -14.18
N ARG A 299 1.47 -0.21 -14.18
CA ARG A 299 1.41 0.89 -13.19
C ARG A 299 0.54 2.10 -13.56
N THR A 300 0.02 2.18 -14.78
CA THR A 300 -0.75 3.35 -15.22
C THR A 300 -2.23 2.98 -15.36
N PRO A 301 -3.14 3.68 -14.66
CA PRO A 301 -4.58 3.51 -14.89
C PRO A 301 -4.94 3.86 -16.34
N LEU A 302 -5.83 3.10 -16.95
CA LEU A 302 -6.40 3.42 -18.24
C LEU A 302 -7.61 4.34 -18.07
N LEU A 303 -7.73 5.31 -18.96
CA LEU A 303 -8.88 6.22 -19.03
C LEU A 303 -9.80 5.76 -20.16
N LYS A 304 -11.09 5.59 -19.87
CA LYS A 304 -12.08 5.36 -20.91
C LYS A 304 -12.51 6.71 -21.50
N THR A 305 -11.95 7.06 -22.66
CA THR A 305 -12.33 8.26 -23.40
C THR A 305 -13.40 7.91 -24.43
N VAL A 306 -14.64 8.35 -24.20
CA VAL A 306 -15.75 8.20 -25.17
C VAL A 306 -16.04 9.56 -25.79
N GLY A 307 -15.17 10.03 -26.67
CA GLY A 307 -15.28 11.37 -27.28
C GLY A 307 -15.17 12.51 -26.27
N HIS A 308 -15.26 13.75 -26.74
CA HIS A 308 -15.31 14.93 -25.87
C HIS A 308 -16.52 14.82 -24.93
N GLN A 309 -16.30 14.54 -23.64
CA GLN A 309 -17.34 14.56 -22.62
C GLN A 309 -17.05 15.60 -21.55
N GLU A 310 -18.10 16.25 -21.07
CA GLU A 310 -18.08 17.23 -19.97
C GLU A 310 -17.88 16.60 -18.57
N LYS A 311 -17.82 15.26 -18.48
CA LYS A 311 -17.64 14.51 -17.22
C LYS A 311 -16.23 13.92 -17.13
N SER A 312 -15.75 13.73 -15.90
CA SER A 312 -14.47 13.06 -15.65
C SER A 312 -14.47 11.65 -16.26
N PRO A 313 -13.38 11.21 -16.91
CA PRO A 313 -13.31 9.90 -17.55
C PRO A 313 -13.25 8.78 -16.50
N GLU A 314 -13.97 7.68 -16.76
CA GLU A 314 -13.89 6.47 -15.95
C GLU A 314 -12.46 5.93 -15.95
N ARG A 315 -11.96 5.52 -14.77
CA ARG A 315 -10.59 5.00 -14.58
C ARG A 315 -10.59 3.49 -14.36
N PHE A 316 -9.61 2.81 -14.94
CA PHE A 316 -9.46 1.35 -14.89
C PHE A 316 -8.04 0.93 -14.50
N GLN A 317 -7.87 -0.06 -13.62
CA GLN A 317 -6.57 -0.60 -13.19
C GLN A 317 -6.21 -1.86 -13.95
N PRO A 318 -5.18 -1.88 -14.82
CA PRO A 318 -4.76 -3.08 -15.51
C PRO A 318 -4.03 -4.08 -14.59
N PHE A 319 -4.23 -5.37 -14.84
CA PHE A 319 -3.48 -6.48 -14.25
C PHE A 319 -3.47 -7.72 -15.17
N ILE A 320 -2.60 -8.68 -14.86
CA ILE A 320 -2.45 -9.93 -15.61
C ILE A 320 -3.32 -11.01 -14.99
N GLN A 321 -4.06 -11.73 -15.83
CA GLN A 321 -4.83 -12.90 -15.44
C GLN A 321 -4.55 -14.07 -16.40
N THR A 322 -4.53 -15.29 -15.87
CA THR A 322 -4.45 -16.51 -16.68
C THR A 322 -5.39 -17.58 -16.18
N PHE A 323 -5.86 -18.46 -17.07
CA PHE A 323 -6.57 -19.69 -16.76
C PHE A 323 -6.43 -20.71 -17.89
N ILE A 324 -6.85 -21.96 -17.64
CA ILE A 324 -6.84 -23.05 -18.61
C ILE A 324 -8.28 -23.54 -18.84
N LEU A 325 -8.62 -23.84 -20.09
CA LEU A 325 -9.82 -24.60 -20.43
C LEU A 325 -9.44 -25.99 -20.91
N GLU A 326 -10.25 -26.98 -20.54
CA GLU A 326 -10.12 -28.37 -20.97
C GLU A 326 -11.40 -28.84 -21.66
N TYR A 327 -11.26 -29.56 -22.77
CA TYR A 327 -12.36 -30.14 -23.51
C TYR A 327 -12.75 -31.51 -22.96
N ASN A 328 -14.03 -31.67 -22.64
CA ASN A 328 -14.66 -32.92 -22.29
C ASN A 328 -15.54 -33.38 -23.45
N ALA A 329 -15.11 -34.43 -24.15
CA ALA A 329 -15.78 -34.96 -25.33
C ALA A 329 -17.08 -35.70 -24.99
N GLN A 330 -17.19 -36.29 -23.78
CA GLN A 330 -18.40 -37.00 -23.34
C GLN A 330 -19.59 -36.03 -23.26
N ASN A 331 -19.34 -34.85 -22.71
CA ASN A 331 -20.36 -33.83 -22.52
C ASN A 331 -20.35 -32.77 -23.63
N LYS A 332 -19.40 -32.87 -24.58
CA LYS A 332 -19.15 -31.91 -25.66
C LYS A 332 -19.00 -30.47 -25.14
N LYS A 333 -18.24 -30.30 -24.05
CA LYS A 333 -18.11 -29.02 -23.34
C LYS A 333 -16.66 -28.70 -23.03
N TRP A 334 -16.32 -27.43 -23.12
CA TRP A 334 -15.13 -26.87 -22.51
C TRP A 334 -15.44 -26.47 -21.08
N VAL A 335 -14.53 -26.78 -20.16
CA VAL A 335 -14.68 -26.49 -18.72
C VAL A 335 -13.36 -25.95 -18.15
N VAL A 336 -13.46 -25.22 -17.04
CA VAL A 336 -12.29 -24.97 -16.19
C VAL A 336 -12.01 -26.27 -15.43
N PRO A 337 -10.80 -26.86 -15.54
CA PRO A 337 -10.52 -28.16 -14.92
C PRO A 337 -10.51 -28.06 -13.38
N ALA A 338 -11.14 -29.03 -12.71
CA ALA A 338 -11.26 -29.07 -11.26
C ALA A 338 -9.98 -29.64 -10.60
N SER A 339 -9.12 -28.75 -10.09
CA SER A 339 -7.94 -29.03 -9.24
C SER A 339 -6.80 -29.89 -9.81
N GLY A 340 -5.56 -29.55 -9.44
CA GLY A 340 -4.34 -30.35 -9.74
C GLY A 340 -3.27 -29.65 -10.58
N TYR A 341 -3.59 -28.57 -11.29
CA TYR A 341 -2.64 -27.88 -12.20
C TYR A 341 -2.77 -26.34 -12.26
N LEU A 342 -3.59 -25.73 -11.41
CA LEU A 342 -3.88 -24.29 -11.46
C LEU A 342 -3.63 -23.63 -10.09
N PRO A 343 -3.04 -22.41 -10.05
CA PRO A 343 -3.04 -21.57 -8.85
C PRO A 343 -4.50 -21.29 -8.41
N SER A 344 -4.74 -21.39 -7.10
CA SER A 344 -6.06 -21.33 -6.45
C SER A 344 -6.90 -20.09 -6.79
N TYR A 345 -6.27 -18.99 -7.20
CA TYR A 345 -6.92 -17.72 -7.55
C TYR A 345 -7.69 -17.71 -8.90
N THR A 346 -7.60 -18.77 -9.71
CA THR A 346 -8.22 -18.82 -11.06
C THR A 346 -9.63 -19.43 -11.09
N SER A 347 -10.06 -20.05 -9.99
CA SER A 347 -11.27 -20.89 -9.94
C SER A 347 -12.60 -20.13 -10.05
N ASN A 348 -12.63 -18.84 -9.71
CA ASN A 348 -13.84 -18.00 -9.72
C ASN A 348 -13.84 -16.95 -10.85
N LEU A 349 -13.01 -17.10 -11.88
CA LEU A 349 -12.88 -16.12 -12.96
C LEU A 349 -13.97 -16.29 -14.05
N VAL A 350 -14.23 -17.53 -14.46
CA VAL A 350 -15.15 -17.86 -15.55
C VAL A 350 -16.55 -18.08 -14.97
N GLN A 351 -17.50 -17.24 -15.37
CA GLN A 351 -18.91 -17.34 -14.96
C GLN A 351 -19.60 -18.51 -15.64
N ASN A 352 -19.48 -18.59 -16.97
CA ASN A 352 -20.03 -19.68 -17.76
C ASN A 352 -19.32 -19.79 -19.12
N ILE A 353 -19.49 -20.95 -19.74
CA ILE A 353 -18.97 -21.26 -21.08
C ILE A 353 -20.12 -21.79 -21.92
N THR A 354 -20.36 -21.18 -23.08
CA THR A 354 -21.42 -21.55 -24.02
C THR A 354 -20.88 -21.58 -25.45
N ILE A 355 -21.69 -22.04 -26.40
CA ILE A 355 -21.40 -21.90 -27.84
C ILE A 355 -22.44 -20.95 -28.40
N ASN A 356 -21.98 -19.85 -29.00
CA ASN A 356 -22.88 -18.82 -29.53
C ASN A 356 -23.52 -19.25 -30.87
N THR A 357 -24.46 -18.44 -31.36
CA THR A 357 -25.17 -18.69 -32.63
C THR A 357 -24.24 -18.71 -33.86
N GLY A 358 -23.09 -18.02 -33.78
CA GLY A 358 -22.03 -18.05 -34.79
C GLY A 358 -21.16 -19.31 -34.77
N GLY A 359 -21.41 -20.24 -33.83
CA GLY A 359 -20.64 -21.47 -33.68
C GLY A 359 -19.26 -21.25 -33.08
N ASN A 360 -19.07 -20.21 -32.25
CA ASN A 360 -17.84 -19.91 -31.53
C ASN A 360 -18.01 -20.20 -30.03
N LEU A 361 -16.91 -20.51 -29.35
CA LEU A 361 -16.92 -20.72 -27.90
C LEU A 361 -16.97 -19.36 -27.22
N GLN A 362 -17.98 -19.16 -26.39
CA GLN A 362 -18.18 -17.95 -25.62
C GLN A 362 -17.85 -18.23 -24.16
N VAL A 363 -16.80 -17.59 -23.64
CA VAL A 363 -16.40 -17.65 -22.24
C VAL A 363 -16.81 -16.34 -21.60
N ASN A 364 -17.84 -16.37 -20.77
CA ASN A 364 -18.28 -15.21 -20.02
C ASN A 364 -17.50 -15.16 -18.70
N LEU A 365 -16.76 -14.07 -18.50
CA LEU A 365 -16.02 -13.79 -17.29
C LEU A 365 -16.94 -13.14 -16.25
N ASN A 366 -16.67 -13.35 -14.95
CA ASN A 366 -17.46 -12.73 -13.88
C ASN A 366 -17.38 -11.18 -13.93
N GLU A 367 -18.42 -10.51 -13.42
CA GLU A 367 -18.71 -9.07 -13.61
C GLU A 367 -17.62 -8.10 -13.10
N ARG A 368 -16.61 -8.58 -12.37
CA ARG A 368 -15.54 -7.75 -11.84
C ARG A 368 -14.56 -7.22 -12.91
N TYR A 369 -14.48 -7.87 -14.08
CA TYR A 369 -13.49 -7.60 -15.12
C TYR A 369 -14.07 -6.79 -16.30
N ILE A 370 -14.27 -5.49 -16.13
CA ILE A 370 -14.97 -4.60 -17.09
C ILE A 370 -14.01 -3.96 -18.11
N SER A 371 -12.90 -4.60 -18.48
CA SER A 371 -12.02 -4.12 -19.56
C SER A 371 -10.96 -5.16 -19.90
N LEU A 372 -11.28 -6.18 -20.70
CA LEU A 372 -10.23 -6.94 -21.38
C LEU A 372 -9.44 -6.02 -22.31
N LEU A 373 -8.13 -5.92 -22.08
CA LEU A 373 -7.18 -5.02 -22.76
C LEU A 373 -6.26 -5.73 -23.75
N HIS A 374 -6.08 -7.03 -23.56
CA HIS A 374 -5.40 -7.90 -24.49
C HIS A 374 -5.65 -9.35 -24.08
N GLN A 375 -5.58 -10.24 -25.05
CA GLN A 375 -5.64 -11.67 -24.82
C GLN A 375 -4.69 -12.42 -25.76
N ALA A 376 -4.13 -13.51 -25.26
CA ALA A 376 -3.44 -14.53 -26.02
C ALA A 376 -4.01 -15.89 -25.65
N ILE A 377 -4.30 -16.71 -26.66
CA ILE A 377 -4.86 -18.06 -26.48
C ILE A 377 -3.94 -19.03 -27.21
N GLU A 378 -3.51 -20.06 -26.50
CA GLU A 378 -2.62 -21.08 -27.06
C GLU A 378 -3.19 -22.47 -26.81
N GLY A 379 -3.42 -23.21 -27.90
CA GLY A 379 -3.85 -24.60 -27.85
C GLY A 379 -2.71 -25.54 -27.49
N ASP A 380 -3.03 -26.60 -26.76
CA ASP A 380 -2.07 -27.64 -26.41
C ASP A 380 -1.64 -28.47 -27.63
N PHE A 381 -0.68 -29.37 -27.39
CA PHE A 381 -0.11 -30.22 -28.43
C PHE A 381 -1.17 -31.10 -29.13
N ARG A 382 -2.23 -31.54 -28.44
CA ARG A 382 -3.27 -32.40 -29.03
C ARG A 382 -4.04 -31.69 -30.13
N LEU A 383 -4.32 -30.40 -29.93
CA LEU A 383 -4.98 -29.55 -30.93
C LEU A 383 -4.06 -29.34 -32.14
N LYS A 384 -2.78 -29.02 -31.89
CA LYS A 384 -1.78 -28.82 -32.95
C LYS A 384 -1.58 -30.07 -33.81
N GLN A 385 -1.57 -31.26 -33.20
CA GLN A 385 -1.48 -32.53 -33.93
C GLN A 385 -2.66 -32.78 -34.89
N LYS A 386 -3.82 -32.18 -34.62
CA LYS A 386 -5.00 -32.27 -35.48
C LYS A 386 -5.13 -31.09 -36.44
N ASP A 387 -4.09 -30.25 -36.52
CA ASP A 387 -4.09 -28.98 -37.26
C ASP A 387 -5.27 -28.08 -36.86
N ILE A 388 -5.62 -28.13 -35.56
CA ILE A 388 -6.67 -27.29 -34.99
C ILE A 388 -6.00 -26.06 -34.39
N ARG A 389 -6.30 -24.92 -34.98
CA ARG A 389 -5.88 -23.59 -34.54
C ARG A 389 -7.07 -22.85 -33.95
N MET A 390 -6.76 -21.92 -33.09
CA MET A 390 -7.75 -21.09 -32.41
C MET A 390 -7.37 -19.63 -32.54
N GLY A 391 -8.38 -18.79 -32.59
CA GLY A 391 -8.25 -17.35 -32.57
C GLY A 391 -9.45 -16.78 -31.83
N SER A 392 -9.38 -15.50 -31.50
CA SER A 392 -10.47 -14.84 -30.82
C SER A 392 -10.87 -13.53 -31.48
N TRP A 393 -12.15 -13.21 -31.36
CA TRP A 393 -12.62 -11.86 -31.60
C TRP A 393 -12.41 -11.05 -30.33
N TYR A 394 -11.82 -9.87 -30.51
CA TYR A 394 -11.35 -9.05 -29.40
C TYR A 394 -11.98 -7.66 -29.48
N PHE A 395 -12.71 -7.30 -28.41
CA PHE A 395 -13.33 -5.99 -28.25
C PHE A 395 -12.67 -5.28 -27.05
N ALA A 396 -11.60 -4.55 -27.34
CA ALA A 396 -10.84 -3.81 -26.34
C ALA A 396 -11.71 -2.80 -25.57
N GLY A 397 -11.79 -2.94 -24.24
CA GLY A 397 -12.32 -1.89 -23.35
C GLY A 397 -13.75 -1.39 -23.62
N GLY A 398 -14.58 -2.16 -24.32
CA GLY A 398 -15.95 -1.79 -24.73
C GLY A 398 -17.08 -2.61 -24.09
N GLU A 399 -18.31 -2.42 -24.56
CA GLU A 399 -19.44 -3.32 -24.27
C GLU A 399 -19.07 -4.74 -24.72
N LYS A 400 -19.33 -5.75 -23.88
CA LYS A 400 -18.92 -7.16 -24.05
C LYS A 400 -17.43 -7.47 -23.81
N SER A 401 -16.67 -6.56 -23.22
CA SER A 401 -15.27 -6.82 -22.83
C SER A 401 -15.08 -7.89 -21.73
N ASN A 402 -16.17 -8.35 -21.12
CA ASN A 402 -16.20 -9.52 -20.23
C ASN A 402 -16.43 -10.85 -20.97
N VAL A 403 -16.46 -10.85 -22.30
CA VAL A 403 -16.75 -12.03 -23.11
C VAL A 403 -15.55 -12.35 -24.01
N LEU A 404 -14.99 -13.56 -23.86
CA LEU A 404 -14.02 -14.08 -24.83
C LEU A 404 -14.76 -14.92 -25.85
N GLU A 405 -14.72 -14.52 -27.12
CA GLU A 405 -15.25 -15.31 -28.22
C GLU A 405 -14.10 -16.00 -28.96
N ILE A 406 -14.06 -17.33 -28.91
CA ILE A 406 -12.98 -18.16 -29.42
C ILE A 406 -13.48 -19.00 -30.59
N GLY A 407 -12.89 -18.78 -31.76
CA GLY A 407 -13.13 -19.55 -32.97
C GLY A 407 -12.12 -20.67 -33.13
N PHE A 408 -12.55 -21.75 -33.79
CA PHE A 408 -11.73 -22.90 -34.09
C PHE A 408 -11.66 -23.11 -35.59
N ILE A 409 -10.46 -23.39 -36.10
CA ILE A 409 -10.20 -23.68 -37.50
C ILE A 409 -9.39 -24.96 -37.56
N LYS A 410 -9.80 -25.91 -38.41
CA LYS A 410 -9.01 -27.09 -38.76
C LYS A 410 -8.55 -26.97 -40.21
N GLY A 411 -7.24 -26.96 -40.45
CA GLY A 411 -6.71 -26.57 -41.76
C GLY A 411 -7.20 -25.16 -42.12
N ASN A 412 -8.00 -25.03 -43.17
CA ASN A 412 -8.62 -23.76 -43.59
C ASN A 412 -10.14 -23.71 -43.35
N THR A 413 -10.70 -24.69 -42.65
CA THR A 413 -12.15 -24.80 -42.43
C THR A 413 -12.49 -24.45 -41.00
N LYS A 414 -13.46 -23.52 -40.81
CA LYS A 414 -14.03 -23.25 -39.49
C LYS A 414 -14.72 -24.50 -38.97
N ILE A 415 -14.41 -24.90 -37.74
CA ILE A 415 -15.08 -26.00 -37.04
C ILE A 415 -15.75 -25.46 -35.76
N ARG A 416 -16.72 -26.21 -35.23
CA ARG A 416 -17.37 -25.84 -33.98
C ARG A 416 -16.52 -26.24 -32.77
N PRO A 417 -16.66 -25.56 -31.61
CA PRO A 417 -15.98 -25.93 -30.37
C PRO A 417 -16.36 -27.30 -29.79
N ASP A 418 -17.44 -27.89 -30.27
CA ASP A 418 -17.98 -29.22 -29.92
C ASP A 418 -17.78 -30.26 -31.06
N ASP A 419 -16.94 -29.94 -32.06
CA ASP A 419 -16.68 -30.81 -33.20
C ASP A 419 -15.95 -32.09 -32.78
N ALA A 420 -16.31 -33.21 -33.42
CA ALA A 420 -15.72 -34.52 -33.15
C ALA A 420 -14.23 -34.61 -33.48
N ALA A 421 -13.69 -33.67 -34.27
CA ALA A 421 -12.27 -33.55 -34.55
C ALA A 421 -11.44 -33.11 -33.33
N ILE A 422 -12.06 -32.48 -32.33
CA ILE A 422 -11.38 -32.00 -31.12
C ILE A 422 -11.14 -33.20 -30.17
N PRO A 423 -9.89 -33.56 -29.87
CA PRO A 423 -9.58 -34.67 -28.98
C PRO A 423 -10.06 -34.42 -27.53
N ASN A 424 -10.56 -35.46 -26.86
CA ASN A 424 -10.87 -35.40 -25.44
C ASN A 424 -9.62 -35.02 -24.63
N GLY A 425 -9.78 -34.15 -23.63
CA GLY A 425 -8.68 -33.66 -22.80
C GLY A 425 -7.75 -32.67 -23.51
N SER A 426 -8.10 -32.19 -24.70
CA SER A 426 -7.45 -31.03 -25.31
C SER A 426 -7.56 -29.83 -24.38
N ARG A 427 -6.46 -29.08 -24.27
CA ARG A 427 -6.38 -27.90 -23.39
C ARG A 427 -6.03 -26.65 -24.19
N MET A 428 -6.42 -25.51 -23.65
CA MET A 428 -5.89 -24.21 -24.09
C MET A 428 -5.53 -23.37 -22.88
N SER A 429 -4.42 -22.64 -22.96
CA SER A 429 -4.10 -21.59 -22.01
C SER A 429 -4.67 -20.26 -22.51
N VAL A 430 -5.23 -19.50 -21.58
CA VAL A 430 -5.70 -18.14 -21.82
C VAL A 430 -4.88 -17.22 -20.95
N PHE A 431 -4.22 -16.25 -21.59
CA PHE A 431 -3.47 -15.19 -20.95
C PHE A 431 -4.14 -13.87 -21.29
N MET A 432 -4.38 -13.03 -20.28
CA MET A 432 -5.13 -11.80 -20.43
C MET A 432 -4.47 -10.65 -19.70
N PHE A 433 -4.53 -9.47 -20.30
CA PHE A 433 -4.49 -8.22 -19.57
C PHE A 433 -5.94 -7.76 -19.41
N VAL A 434 -6.39 -7.65 -18.17
CA VAL A 434 -7.74 -7.19 -17.81
C VAL A 434 -7.62 -5.92 -16.99
N ALA A 435 -8.69 -5.14 -16.88
CA ALA A 435 -8.73 -4.02 -15.97
C ALA A 435 -10.03 -3.91 -15.20
N ASP A 436 -9.89 -3.53 -13.93
CA ASP A 436 -11.01 -3.31 -13.01
C ASP A 436 -11.30 -1.81 -12.91
N LYS A 437 -12.58 -1.43 -12.89
CA LYS A 437 -12.97 -0.04 -12.70
C LYS A 437 -12.57 0.43 -11.30
N ILE A 438 -11.82 1.53 -11.21
CA ILE A 438 -11.35 2.16 -9.95
C ILE A 438 -12.24 3.36 -9.55
N GLU A 439 -13.45 3.43 -10.13
CA GLU A 439 -14.54 4.42 -9.95
C GLU A 439 -14.53 5.72 -10.80
N VAL A 440 -15.69 6.40 -10.76
CA VAL A 440 -16.26 7.49 -11.61
C VAL A 440 -15.76 8.88 -11.21
#